data_AF-A0A957N894-F1
#
_entry.id   AF-A0A957N894-F1
#
_cell.length_a   1.000
_cell.length_b   1.000
_cell.length_c   1.000
_cell.angle_alpha   90.00
_cell.angle_beta   90.00
_cell.angle_gamma   90.00
#
_symmetry.space_group_name_H-M   'P 1'
#
loop_
_entity.id
_entity.type
_entity.pdbx_description
1 polymer ?
#
loop_
_entity_poly.entity_id
_entity_poly.type
_entity_poly.pdbx_seq_one_letter_code
_entity_poly.pdbx_strand_id
1 'polypeptide(L)'
;VYRVLKPGGIFVIDCPNLAAWHNVLALIAGYQPTSGPHLISIADADIKVVEQMHRRDHKLNETAQLAQDELSASKMHRHIVIPTYKSLLGVLEKAGFEIEGSWAFGYHPFPPFMSDWLCEVDPGHAHHFLFRACKPRAAADR
;
A
#
# COMPACT_ATOMS: atom_id res chain seq x y z
N VAL A 1 -0.47 15.09 -8.81
CA VAL A 1 -0.62 14.44 -10.14
C VAL A 1 -1.70 15.08 -11.01
N TYR A 2 -2.90 15.37 -10.49
CA TYR A 2 -4.01 15.93 -11.27
C TYR A 2 -3.65 17.13 -12.19
N ARG A 3 -2.83 18.06 -11.70
CA ARG A 3 -2.38 19.24 -12.46
C ARG A 3 -1.53 18.89 -13.69
N VAL A 4 -0.76 17.80 -13.66
CA VAL A 4 0.17 17.44 -14.75
C VAL A 4 -0.47 16.54 -15.81
N LEU A 5 -1.61 15.92 -15.51
CA LEU A 5 -2.35 15.12 -16.49
C LEU A 5 -3.11 16.01 -17.48
N LYS A 6 -3.06 15.66 -18.76
CA LYS A 6 -3.95 16.22 -19.79
C LYS A 6 -5.41 15.79 -19.54
N PRO A 7 -6.41 16.54 -20.00
CA PRO A 7 -7.81 16.09 -19.97
C PRO A 7 -7.97 14.73 -20.66
N GLY A 8 -8.73 13.81 -20.05
CA GLY A 8 -8.81 12.40 -20.46
C GLY A 8 -7.57 11.56 -20.18
N GLY A 9 -6.59 12.09 -19.45
CA GLY A 9 -5.39 11.37 -19.04
C GLY A 9 -5.67 10.39 -17.91
N ILE A 10 -5.01 9.22 -17.96
CA ILE A 10 -5.19 8.13 -17.01
C ILE A 10 -4.15 8.23 -15.89
N PHE A 11 -4.59 8.05 -14.66
CA PHE A 11 -3.81 7.85 -13.47
C PHE A 11 -4.01 6.41 -12.97
N VAL A 12 -2.92 5.66 -12.81
CA VAL A 12 -2.95 4.33 -12.20
C VAL A 12 -2.06 4.37 -10.97
N ILE A 13 -2.58 3.88 -9.84
CA ILE A 13 -1.84 3.81 -8.59
C ILE A 13 -2.06 2.44 -7.93
N ASP A 14 -0.96 1.79 -7.56
CA ASP A 14 -0.91 0.61 -6.69
C ASP A 14 -0.31 1.03 -5.35
N CYS A 15 -0.94 0.64 -4.26
CA CYS A 15 -0.48 0.91 -2.91
C CYS A 15 -0.79 -0.27 -1.98
N PRO A 16 0.07 -0.50 -0.97
CA PRO A 16 -0.30 -1.35 0.16
C PRO A 16 -1.51 -0.75 0.90
N ASN A 17 -2.32 -1.63 1.47
CA ASN A 17 -3.50 -1.25 2.24
C ASN A 17 -3.22 -1.32 3.75
N LEU A 18 -3.33 -0.18 4.43
CA LEU A 18 -3.16 -0.14 5.88
C LEU A 18 -4.24 -0.97 6.61
N ALA A 19 -5.44 -1.06 6.03
CA ALA A 19 -6.57 -1.79 6.60
C ALA A 19 -6.56 -3.29 6.25
N ALA A 20 -5.50 -3.81 5.64
CA ALA A 20 -5.41 -5.24 5.35
C ALA A 20 -5.56 -6.09 6.62
N TRP A 21 -6.20 -7.26 6.52
CA TRP A 21 -6.49 -8.07 7.71
C TRP A 21 -5.26 -8.45 8.53
N HIS A 22 -4.13 -8.76 7.92
CA HIS A 22 -2.91 -9.06 8.68
C HIS A 22 -2.40 -7.84 9.46
N ASN A 23 -2.59 -6.62 8.94
CA ASN A 23 -2.27 -5.37 9.62
C ASN A 23 -3.26 -5.09 10.76
N VAL A 24 -4.56 -5.32 10.54
CA VAL A 24 -5.60 -5.21 11.58
C VAL A 24 -5.34 -6.19 12.72
N LEU A 25 -5.01 -7.44 12.40
CA LEU A 25 -4.68 -8.47 13.39
C LEU A 25 -3.40 -8.14 14.16
N ALA A 26 -2.37 -7.61 13.48
CA ALA A 26 -1.16 -7.13 14.14
C ALA A 26 -1.47 -6.02 15.16
N LEU A 27 -2.29 -5.04 14.78
CA LEU A 27 -2.71 -3.95 15.66
C LEU A 27 -3.53 -4.45 16.86
N ILE A 28 -4.45 -5.40 16.64
CA ILE A 28 -5.21 -6.04 17.73
C ILE A 28 -4.26 -6.75 18.70
N ALA A 29 -3.19 -7.38 18.19
CA ALA A 29 -2.16 -8.02 19.00
C ALA A 29 -1.17 -7.03 19.65
N GLY A 30 -1.29 -5.72 19.39
CA GLY A 30 -0.42 -4.69 19.93
C GLY A 30 0.90 -4.49 19.16
N TYR A 31 1.02 -5.08 17.98
CA TYR A 31 2.17 -4.91 17.07
C TYR A 31 1.92 -3.80 16.05
N GLN A 32 3.01 -3.21 15.54
CA GLN A 32 2.95 -2.34 14.38
C GLN A 32 2.44 -3.11 13.14
N PRO A 33 1.73 -2.43 12.22
CA PRO A 33 1.34 -3.06 10.98
C PRO A 33 2.57 -3.42 10.15
N THR A 34 2.55 -4.62 9.59
CA THR A 34 3.68 -5.18 8.84
C THR A 34 4.00 -4.38 7.58
N SER A 35 2.99 -3.83 6.90
CA SER A 35 3.20 -3.03 5.69
C SER A 35 3.66 -1.59 5.98
N GLY A 36 3.75 -1.24 7.27
CA GLY A 36 4.02 0.08 7.84
C GLY A 36 2.77 0.77 8.42
N PRO A 37 2.87 2.02 8.92
CA PRO A 37 4.05 2.88 8.83
C PRO A 37 5.21 2.41 9.70
N HIS A 38 6.44 2.57 9.19
CA HIS A 38 7.64 2.10 9.90
C HIS A 38 8.28 3.24 10.71
N LEU A 39 8.74 2.93 11.93
CA LEU A 39 9.36 3.92 12.83
C LEU A 39 10.79 4.26 12.40
N ILE A 40 11.60 3.23 12.10
CA ILE A 40 13.05 3.38 11.86
C ILE A 40 13.38 3.00 10.40
N SER A 41 13.10 1.77 9.99
CA SER A 41 13.36 1.28 8.62
C SER A 41 12.20 0.43 8.07
N ILE A 42 12.10 0.34 6.74
CA ILE A 42 11.17 -0.58 6.06
C ILE A 42 11.47 -2.06 6.36
N ALA A 43 12.72 -2.36 6.74
CA ALA A 43 13.13 -3.70 7.14
C ALA A 43 12.68 -4.05 8.57
N ASP A 44 12.33 -3.07 9.39
CA ASP A 44 11.97 -3.29 10.79
C ASP A 44 10.50 -3.70 10.89
N ALA A 45 10.27 -4.82 11.58
CA ALA A 45 8.95 -5.31 11.93
C ALA A 45 8.98 -5.94 13.33
N ASP A 46 7.92 -5.76 14.11
CA ASP A 46 7.84 -6.30 15.48
C ASP A 46 7.79 -7.84 15.50
N ILE A 47 7.33 -8.44 14.39
CA ILE A 47 7.24 -9.89 14.21
C ILE A 47 8.51 -10.37 13.49
N LYS A 48 9.36 -11.13 14.17
CA LYS A 48 10.67 -11.59 13.64
C LYS A 48 10.60 -12.28 12.28
N VAL A 49 9.57 -13.09 12.04
CA VAL A 49 9.38 -13.78 10.75
C VAL A 49 9.14 -12.76 9.64
N VAL A 50 8.36 -11.72 9.91
CA VAL A 50 8.11 -10.62 8.97
C VAL A 50 9.38 -9.79 8.75
N GLU A 51 10.13 -9.51 9.82
CA GLU A 51 11.41 -8.80 9.73
C GLU A 51 12.40 -9.57 8.83
N GLN A 52 12.52 -10.88 9.02
CA GLN A 52 13.35 -11.75 8.18
C GLN A 52 12.90 -11.74 6.71
N MET A 53 11.58 -11.77 6.46
CA MET A 53 11.03 -11.66 5.11
C MET A 53 11.39 -10.32 4.47
N HIS A 54 11.18 -9.19 5.15
CA HIS A 54 11.52 -7.88 4.62
C HIS A 54 13.02 -7.72 4.35
N ARG A 55 13.89 -8.18 5.26
CA ARG A 55 15.34 -8.16 5.06
C ARG A 55 15.74 -8.97 3.83
N ARG A 56 15.14 -10.14 3.63
CA ARG A 56 15.36 -10.99 2.46
C ARG A 56 14.90 -10.31 1.17
N ASP A 57 13.70 -9.74 1.15
CA ASP A 57 13.13 -9.06 -0.02
C ASP A 57 13.96 -7.83 -0.40
N HIS A 58 14.51 -7.12 0.59
CA HIS A 58 15.39 -5.99 0.38
C HIS A 58 16.88 -6.36 0.22
N LYS A 59 17.23 -7.65 0.14
CA LYS A 59 18.60 -8.16 0.00
C LYS A 59 19.58 -7.61 1.05
N LEU A 60 19.09 -7.39 2.27
CA LEU A 60 19.91 -6.96 3.41
C LEU A 60 20.58 -8.19 4.03
N ASN A 61 21.88 -8.10 4.35
CA ASN A 61 22.63 -9.22 4.94
C ASN A 61 22.09 -9.54 6.35
N GLU A 62 21.79 -10.82 6.61
CA GLU A 62 21.25 -11.33 7.89
C GLU A 62 22.14 -11.04 9.11
N THR A 63 23.42 -10.74 8.89
CA THR A 63 24.48 -10.64 9.92
C THR A 63 25.09 -9.25 10.08
N ALA A 64 24.62 -8.24 9.33
CA ALA A 64 25.15 -6.88 9.47
C ALA A 64 24.62 -6.26 10.77
N GLN A 65 25.39 -6.40 11.85
CA GLN A 65 25.27 -5.59 13.06
C GLN A 65 25.17 -4.12 12.65
N LEU A 66 24.01 -3.49 12.92
CA LEU A 66 23.63 -2.09 13.20
C LEU A 66 24.68 -0.95 13.07
N ALA A 67 25.70 -1.08 12.23
CA ALA A 67 26.88 -0.25 12.26
C ALA A 67 27.07 0.42 10.89
N GLN A 68 26.83 1.73 10.90
CA GLN A 68 27.23 2.72 9.89
C GLN A 68 26.57 2.64 8.50
N ASP A 69 26.35 1.46 7.91
CA ASP A 69 25.76 1.32 6.56
C ASP A 69 24.23 1.47 6.57
N GLU A 70 23.56 1.17 7.70
CA GLU A 70 22.12 1.37 7.89
C GLU A 70 21.72 2.85 7.87
N LEU A 71 22.63 3.77 8.21
CA LEU A 71 22.40 5.21 8.10
C LEU A 71 22.38 5.69 6.64
N SER A 72 23.01 4.93 5.73
CA SER A 72 22.92 5.14 4.29
C SER A 72 21.67 4.45 3.71
N ALA A 73 21.28 3.30 4.29
CA ALA A 73 19.98 2.66 4.03
C ALA A 73 18.78 3.42 4.64
N SER A 74 19.00 4.38 5.52
CA SER A 74 18.00 5.38 5.97
C SER A 74 17.45 6.24 4.82
N LYS A 75 18.09 6.20 3.64
CA LYS A 75 17.54 6.70 2.38
C LYS A 75 16.56 5.73 1.71
N MET A 76 16.26 4.57 2.31
CA MET A 76 15.15 3.73 1.89
C MET A 76 13.84 4.39 2.27
N HIS A 77 12.93 4.44 1.31
CA HIS A 77 11.65 5.15 1.42
C HIS A 77 10.83 4.50 2.54
N ARG A 78 10.86 5.10 3.73
CA ARG A 78 9.93 4.73 4.79
C ARG A 78 8.52 4.97 4.29
N HIS A 79 7.65 3.98 4.43
CA HIS A 79 6.22 4.20 4.28
C HIS A 79 5.74 5.05 5.47
N ILE A 80 5.78 6.37 5.32
CA ILE A 80 5.30 7.31 6.35
C ILE A 80 3.78 7.40 6.31
N VAL A 81 3.20 7.25 5.12
CA VAL A 81 1.75 7.32 4.89
C VAL A 81 1.35 6.12 4.05
N ILE A 82 0.49 5.27 4.61
CA ILE A 82 -0.11 4.15 3.90
C ILE A 82 -1.61 4.38 3.87
N PRO A 83 -2.21 4.51 2.69
CA PRO A 83 -3.64 4.73 2.58
C PRO A 83 -4.43 3.48 2.98
N THR A 84 -5.68 3.71 3.40
CA THR A 84 -6.72 2.69 3.31
C THR A 84 -7.45 2.85 1.98
N TYR A 85 -8.09 1.78 1.51
CA TYR A 85 -8.88 1.77 0.28
C TYR A 85 -9.86 2.96 0.20
N LYS A 86 -10.67 3.14 1.24
CA LYS A 86 -11.69 4.20 1.31
C LYS A 86 -11.07 5.60 1.37
N SER A 87 -9.98 5.76 2.11
CA SER A 87 -9.30 7.06 2.21
C SER A 87 -8.69 7.49 0.88
N LEU A 88 -8.05 6.56 0.15
CA LEU A 88 -7.47 6.90 -1.16
C LEU A 88 -8.57 7.22 -2.17
N LEU A 89 -9.63 6.42 -2.21
CA LEU A 89 -10.80 6.68 -3.05
C LEU A 89 -11.32 8.11 -2.85
N GLY A 90 -11.59 8.48 -1.59
CA GLY A 90 -12.09 9.82 -1.26
C GLY A 90 -11.09 10.95 -1.56
N VAL A 91 -9.77 10.70 -1.50
CA VAL A 91 -8.75 11.69 -1.90
C VAL A 91 -8.72 11.87 -3.42
N LEU A 92 -8.86 10.79 -4.20
CA LEU A 92 -8.89 10.85 -5.66
C LEU A 92 -10.13 11.60 -6.15
N GLU A 93 -11.30 11.30 -5.59
CA GLU A 93 -12.56 12.01 -5.89
C GLU A 93 -12.45 13.50 -5.55
N LYS A 94 -11.95 13.84 -4.35
CA LYS A 94 -11.73 15.25 -3.94
C LYS A 94 -10.72 15.98 -4.83
N ALA A 95 -9.75 15.26 -5.39
CA ALA A 95 -8.79 15.81 -6.34
C ALA A 95 -9.40 16.05 -7.73
N GLY A 96 -10.63 15.59 -7.98
CA GLY A 96 -11.37 15.78 -9.24
C GLY A 96 -11.20 14.65 -10.25
N PHE A 97 -10.67 13.50 -9.84
CA PHE A 97 -10.59 12.33 -10.73
C PHE A 97 -11.92 11.59 -10.82
N GLU A 98 -12.23 11.06 -12.00
CA GLU A 98 -13.27 10.06 -12.21
C GLU A 98 -12.65 8.67 -12.02
N ILE A 99 -13.21 7.85 -11.13
CA ILE A 99 -12.69 6.51 -10.86
C ILE A 99 -13.26 5.55 -11.92
N GLU A 100 -12.39 5.03 -12.78
CA GLU A 100 -12.78 4.08 -13.84
C GLU A 100 -12.82 2.63 -13.33
N GLY A 101 -12.03 2.31 -12.31
CA GLY A 101 -11.99 0.98 -11.74
C GLY A 101 -11.08 0.84 -10.53
N SER A 102 -11.33 -0.22 -9.76
CA SER A 102 -10.57 -0.59 -8.56
C SER A 102 -10.40 -2.10 -8.52
N TRP A 103 -9.19 -2.55 -8.22
CA TRP A 103 -8.86 -3.96 -8.03
C TRP A 103 -8.15 -4.13 -6.70
N ALA A 104 -8.31 -5.30 -6.10
CA ALA A 104 -7.71 -5.65 -4.82
C ALA A 104 -7.05 -7.03 -4.91
N PHE A 105 -5.95 -7.22 -4.21
CA PHE A 105 -5.13 -8.42 -4.31
C PHE A 105 -4.65 -8.87 -2.94
N GLY A 106 -4.60 -10.19 -2.75
CA GLY A 106 -4.07 -10.85 -1.56
C GLY A 106 -4.96 -10.65 -0.34
N TYR A 107 -5.79 -11.64 0.00
CA TYR A 107 -6.67 -11.58 1.16
C TYR A 107 -6.14 -12.48 2.28
N HIS A 108 -5.07 -12.05 2.94
CA HIS A 108 -4.48 -12.81 4.06
C HIS A 108 -5.40 -12.77 5.29
N PRO A 109 -5.50 -13.85 6.09
CA PRO A 109 -4.71 -15.08 6.05
C PRO A 109 -5.29 -16.22 5.17
N PHE A 110 -6.26 -15.94 4.29
CA PHE A 110 -6.95 -17.00 3.56
C PHE A 110 -6.12 -17.59 2.41
N PRO A 111 -6.37 -18.85 2.03
CA PRO A 111 -5.68 -19.48 0.90
C PRO A 111 -6.01 -18.83 -0.46
N PRO A 112 -5.16 -18.97 -1.49
CA PRO A 112 -5.34 -18.32 -2.79
C PRO A 112 -6.71 -18.57 -3.45
N PHE A 113 -7.27 -19.78 -3.33
CA PHE A 113 -8.56 -20.10 -3.97
C PHE A 113 -9.76 -19.34 -3.37
N MET A 114 -9.64 -18.80 -2.16
CA MET A 114 -10.65 -17.93 -1.55
C MET A 114 -10.29 -16.45 -1.71
N SER A 115 -9.01 -16.15 -1.91
CA SER A 115 -8.48 -14.79 -1.91
C SER A 115 -9.16 -13.92 -2.96
N ASP A 116 -9.31 -14.42 -4.20
CA ASP A 116 -9.85 -13.62 -5.30
C ASP A 116 -11.31 -13.22 -5.04
N TRP A 117 -12.13 -14.18 -4.61
CA TRP A 117 -13.53 -13.91 -4.25
C TRP A 117 -13.66 -12.95 -3.06
N LEU A 118 -12.82 -13.12 -2.03
CA LEU A 118 -12.83 -12.22 -0.87
C LEU A 118 -12.37 -10.80 -1.24
N CYS A 119 -11.40 -10.65 -2.14
CA CYS A 119 -10.98 -9.36 -2.68
C CYS A 119 -12.10 -8.65 -3.46
N GLU A 120 -12.97 -9.39 -4.15
CA GLU A 120 -14.13 -8.82 -4.84
C GLU A 120 -15.23 -8.35 -3.87
N VAL A 121 -15.52 -9.14 -2.83
CA VAL A 121 -16.57 -8.84 -1.85
C VAL A 121 -16.14 -7.76 -0.86
N ASP A 122 -14.87 -7.79 -0.45
CA ASP A 122 -14.31 -6.90 0.56
C ASP A 122 -12.92 -6.36 0.16
N PRO A 123 -12.85 -5.49 -0.86
CA PRO A 123 -11.59 -4.89 -1.28
C PRO A 123 -10.95 -4.01 -0.18
N GLY A 124 -11.73 -3.64 0.84
CA GLY A 124 -11.29 -2.78 1.95
C GLY A 124 -10.25 -3.42 2.87
N HIS A 125 -10.18 -4.75 2.93
CA HIS A 125 -9.25 -5.49 3.80
C HIS A 125 -8.28 -6.42 3.04
N ALA A 126 -8.25 -6.31 1.71
CA ALA A 126 -7.19 -6.91 0.91
C ALA A 126 -5.83 -6.30 1.24
N HIS A 127 -4.75 -7.00 0.93
CA HIS A 127 -3.37 -6.60 1.18
C HIS A 127 -2.94 -5.40 0.33
N HIS A 128 -3.30 -5.42 -0.94
CA HIS A 128 -3.01 -4.36 -1.90
C HIS A 128 -4.25 -3.98 -2.68
N PHE A 129 -4.27 -2.76 -3.19
CA PHE A 129 -5.26 -2.33 -4.16
C PHE A 129 -4.62 -1.50 -5.27
N LEU A 130 -5.26 -1.55 -6.43
CA LEU A 130 -4.93 -0.76 -7.61
C LEU A 130 -6.15 0.07 -8.00
N PHE A 131 -5.96 1.38 -8.14
CA PHE A 131 -6.97 2.26 -8.71
C PHE A 131 -6.56 2.71 -10.09
N ARG A 132 -7.53 2.73 -10.99
CA ARG A 132 -7.45 3.41 -12.27
C ARG A 132 -8.45 4.56 -12.26
N ALA A 133 -7.94 5.77 -12.44
CA ALA A 133 -8.73 6.97 -12.43
C ALA A 133 -8.39 7.83 -13.66
N CYS A 134 -9.34 8.63 -14.12
CA CYS A 134 -9.20 9.48 -15.29
C CYS A 134 -9.40 10.95 -14.89
N LYS A 135 -8.62 11.83 -15.50
CA LYS A 135 -8.91 13.28 -15.43
C LYS A 135 -10.08 13.57 -16.37
N PRO A 136 -11.20 14.14 -15.90
CA PRO A 136 -12.33 14.47 -16.76
C PRO A 136 -11.89 15.27 -17.98
N ARG A 137 -12.49 14.98 -19.14
CA ARG A 137 -12.36 15.89 -20.29
C ARG A 137 -13.08 17.18 -19.90
N ALA A 138 -12.43 18.33 -20.07
CA ALA A 138 -13.15 19.59 -19.97
C ALA A 138 -14.35 19.49 -20.91
N ALA A 139 -15.55 19.81 -20.42
CA ALA A 139 -16.71 19.89 -21.28
C ALA A 139 -16.33 20.80 -22.45
N ALA A 140 -16.41 20.28 -23.67
CA ALA A 140 -16.23 21.12 -24.84
C ALA A 140 -17.27 22.23 -24.70
N ASP A 141 -16.82 23.47 -24.52
CA ASP A 141 -17.67 24.65 -24.51
C ASP A 141 -18.59 24.55 -25.74
N ARG A 142 -19.88 24.31 -25.50
CA ARG A 142 -20.92 24.30 -26.52
C ARG A 142 -21.45 25.71 -26.67
#